data_AF-A0A7S3SHA8-F1
#
_entry.id   AF-A0A7S3SHA8-F1
#
_cell.length_a   1.000
_cell.length_b   1.000
_cell.length_c   1.000
_cell.angle_alpha   90.00
_cell.angle_beta   90.00
_cell.angle_gamma   90.00
#
_symmetry.space_group_name_H-M   'P 1'
#
loop_
_entity.id
_entity.type
_entity.pdbx_description
1 polymer ?
#
loop_
_entity_poly.entity_id
_entity_poly.type
_entity_poly.pdbx_seq_one_letter_code
_entity_poly.pdbx_strand_id
1 'polypeptide(L)'
;WGAGAWWGDSQQYFLAVWLATSLLGGTTLDYYVYDRFCENPANQCFVLGGETCAACIERSEIVGSDAPLTERCGRRSLHDMIQMYQGEPALTLYQELLHVAGPPVQVFDALR
;
A
#
# COMPACT_ATOMS: atom_id res chain seq x y z
N TRP A 1 7.82 4.20 -2.49
CA TRP A 1 8.67 5.12 -1.69
C TRP A 1 8.45 4.84 -0.20
N GLY A 2 9.44 5.05 0.66
CA GLY A 2 9.31 4.88 2.13
C GLY A 2 9.26 3.44 2.68
N ALA A 3 9.06 2.44 1.81
CA ALA A 3 9.24 1.01 2.11
C ALA A 3 10.65 0.51 1.69
N GLY A 4 10.81 -0.79 1.40
CA GLY A 4 12.10 -1.35 0.95
C GLY A 4 13.17 -1.28 2.04
N ALA A 5 14.36 -0.72 1.74
CA ALA A 5 15.45 -0.45 2.69
C ALA A 5 15.00 0.21 3.99
N TRP A 6 13.96 1.04 3.94
CA TRP A 6 13.50 1.82 5.09
C TRP A 6 12.52 1.06 5.98
N TRP A 7 12.15 -0.17 5.59
CA TRP A 7 11.22 -1.04 6.33
C TRP A 7 9.87 -0.41 6.66
N GLY A 8 9.49 0.68 5.98
CA GLY A 8 8.17 1.29 6.11
C GLY A 8 7.07 0.49 5.41
N ASP A 9 5.83 0.94 5.62
CA ASP A 9 4.63 0.30 5.09
C ASP A 9 4.24 0.87 3.71
N SER A 10 4.20 0.03 2.68
CA SER A 10 3.89 0.47 1.30
C SER A 10 2.49 1.07 1.15
N GLN A 11 1.49 0.59 1.91
CA GLN A 11 0.13 1.11 1.85
C GLN A 11 0.06 2.51 2.46
N GLN A 12 0.64 2.69 3.64
CA GLN A 12 0.67 3.98 4.32
C GLN A 12 1.45 5.03 3.51
N TYR A 13 2.60 4.65 2.94
CA TYR A 13 3.38 5.57 2.12
C TYR A 13 2.70 5.91 0.79
N PHE A 14 1.98 4.97 0.18
CA PHE A 14 1.14 5.28 -0.98
C PHE A 14 0.12 6.38 -0.63
N LEU A 15 -0.65 6.19 0.45
CA LEU A 15 -1.69 7.14 0.86
C LEU A 15 -1.11 8.50 1.24
N ALA A 16 0.04 8.53 1.91
CA ALA A 16 0.72 9.77 2.26
C ALA A 16 1.15 10.57 1.01
N VAL A 17 1.76 9.91 0.01
CA VAL A 17 2.16 10.56 -1.26
C VAL A 17 0.95 10.98 -2.07
N TRP A 18 -0.08 10.13 -2.11
CA TRP A 18 -1.30 10.42 -2.85
C TRP A 18 -2.07 11.61 -2.25
N LEU A 19 -2.18 11.67 -0.92
CA LEU A 19 -2.74 12.84 -0.22
C LEU A 19 -1.94 14.10 -0.52
N ALA A 20 -0.60 14.05 -0.37
CA ALA A 20 0.25 15.19 -0.64
C ALA A 20 0.09 15.70 -2.09
N THR A 21 0.02 14.79 -3.06
CA THR A 21 -0.16 15.14 -4.47
C THR A 21 -1.55 15.71 -4.75
N SER A 22 -2.58 15.22 -4.05
CA SER A 22 -3.96 15.71 -4.17
C SER A 22 -4.12 17.16 -3.69
N LEU A 23 -3.19 17.65 -2.87
CA LEU A 23 -3.13 19.07 -2.45
C LEU A 23 -2.41 19.97 -3.48
N LEU A 24 -1.72 19.38 -4.46
CA LEU A 24 -1.01 20.11 -5.52
C LEU A 24 -1.95 20.31 -6.72
N GLY A 25 -2.15 21.57 -7.13
CA GLY A 25 -2.92 21.87 -8.33
C GLY A 25 -2.18 21.48 -9.61
N GLY A 26 -2.90 20.88 -10.58
CA GLY A 26 -2.36 20.60 -11.93
C GLY A 26 -1.30 19.52 -12.01
N THR A 27 -1.23 18.61 -11.02
CA THR A 27 -0.26 17.51 -10.98
C THR A 27 -0.98 16.16 -11.00
N THR A 28 -0.32 15.14 -11.54
CA THR A 28 -0.76 13.74 -11.50
C THR A 28 0.29 12.88 -10.78
N LEU A 29 -0.17 11.78 -10.17
CA LEU A 29 0.71 10.79 -9.54
C LEU A 29 0.70 9.51 -10.37
N ASP A 30 1.84 9.18 -10.98
CA ASP A 30 2.08 7.86 -11.53
C ASP A 30 2.70 6.98 -10.45
N TYR A 31 2.03 5.87 -10.09
CA TYR A 31 2.50 4.95 -9.07
C TYR A 31 2.82 3.58 -9.68
N TYR A 32 4.03 3.10 -9.41
CA TYR A 32 4.55 1.86 -9.98
C TYR A 32 4.83 0.85 -8.86
N VAL A 33 4.32 -0.36 -9.07
CA VAL A 33 4.62 -1.54 -8.25
C VAL A 33 5.56 -2.41 -9.06
N TYR A 34 6.76 -2.69 -8.53
CA TYR A 34 7.69 -3.56 -9.23
C TYR A 34 7.29 -5.04 -9.03
N ASP A 35 7.76 -5.93 -9.89
CA ASP A 35 7.51 -7.37 -9.76
C ASP A 35 8.70 -8.11 -9.12
N ARG A 36 9.84 -7.41 -8.97
CA ARG A 36 11.07 -7.92 -8.38
C ARG A 36 11.71 -6.89 -7.45
N PHE A 37 12.15 -7.34 -6.28
CA PHE A 37 12.65 -6.47 -5.22
C PHE A 37 13.89 -7.08 -4.54
N CYS A 38 14.88 -6.25 -4.22
CA CYS A 38 16.05 -6.68 -3.47
C CYS A 38 15.94 -6.46 -1.95
N GLU A 39 15.17 -5.46 -1.51
CA GLU A 39 15.09 -5.04 -0.11
C GLU A 39 13.64 -5.12 0.39
N ASN A 40 13.41 -5.76 1.55
CA ASN A 40 12.08 -6.04 2.10
C ASN A 40 11.14 -6.63 1.03
N PRO A 41 11.50 -7.81 0.48
CA PRO A 41 10.76 -8.42 -0.61
C PRO A 41 9.32 -8.70 -0.15
N ALA A 42 8.38 -8.67 -1.10
CA ALA A 42 6.93 -8.72 -0.90
C ALA A 42 6.22 -7.50 -0.27
N ASN A 43 6.89 -6.53 0.37
CA ASN A 43 6.16 -5.44 1.03
C ASN A 43 5.28 -4.61 0.07
N GLN A 44 5.76 -4.36 -1.15
CA GLN A 44 4.97 -3.66 -2.16
C GLN A 44 3.80 -4.49 -2.68
N CYS A 45 3.84 -5.83 -2.57
CA CYS A 45 2.72 -6.69 -2.98
C CYS A 45 1.47 -6.46 -2.14
N PHE A 46 1.61 -5.96 -0.90
CA PHE A 46 0.46 -5.68 -0.04
C PHE A 46 -0.45 -4.59 -0.60
N VAL A 47 -0.02 -3.76 -1.56
CA VAL A 47 -0.91 -2.78 -2.19
C VAL A 47 -1.88 -3.39 -3.21
N LEU A 48 -1.72 -4.68 -3.56
CA LEU A 48 -2.50 -5.32 -4.62
C LEU A 48 -3.77 -6.02 -4.14
N GLY A 49 -3.88 -6.32 -2.84
CA GLY A 49 -5.03 -7.00 -2.24
C GLY A 49 -5.24 -8.45 -2.71
N GLY A 50 -5.87 -9.27 -1.86
CA GLY A 50 -6.38 -10.61 -2.18
C GLY A 50 -5.39 -11.54 -2.89
N GLU A 51 -5.90 -12.24 -3.91
CA GLU A 51 -5.14 -13.21 -4.71
C GLU A 51 -3.99 -12.56 -5.48
N THR A 52 -4.15 -11.31 -5.93
CA THR A 52 -3.11 -10.58 -6.67
C THR A 52 -1.91 -10.27 -5.78
N CYS A 53 -2.16 -9.94 -4.50
CA CYS A 53 -1.10 -9.83 -3.50
C CYS A 53 -0.37 -11.16 -3.33
N ALA A 54 -1.09 -12.26 -3.11
CA ALA A 54 -0.48 -13.58 -2.93
C ALA A 54 0.39 -13.99 -4.13
N ALA A 55 -0.12 -13.82 -5.35
CA ALA A 55 0.61 -14.12 -6.58
C ALA A 55 1.87 -13.25 -6.77
N CYS A 56 1.84 -11.98 -6.34
CA CYS A 56 3.02 -11.11 -6.34
C CYS A 56 4.08 -11.61 -5.35
N ILE A 57 3.66 -12.00 -4.14
CA ILE A 57 4.55 -12.55 -3.10
C ILE A 57 5.23 -13.82 -3.60
N GLU A 58 4.48 -14.75 -4.18
CA GLU A 58 5.00 -16.02 -4.72
C GLU A 58 6.06 -15.81 -5.81
N ARG A 59 5.93 -14.75 -6.62
CA ARG A 59 6.90 -14.42 -7.68
C ARG A 59 8.12 -13.65 -7.18
N SER A 60 8.06 -13.06 -5.99
CA SER A 60 9.06 -12.10 -5.50
C SER A 60 10.35 -12.72 -4.94
N GLU A 61 10.60 -14.03 -5.19
CA GLU A 61 11.81 -14.78 -4.80
C GLU A 61 12.32 -14.42 -3.40
N ILE A 62 11.46 -14.61 -2.39
CA ILE A 62 11.75 -14.23 -1.02
C ILE A 62 12.74 -15.22 -0.41
N VAL A 63 14.01 -14.86 -0.40
CA VAL A 63 15.05 -15.64 0.27
C VAL A 63 14.88 -15.50 1.79
N GLY A 64 14.45 -16.57 2.45
CA GLY A 64 14.57 -16.73 3.91
C GLY A 64 13.39 -16.29 4.79
N SER A 65 12.16 -16.21 4.29
CA SER A 65 10.99 -16.01 5.16
C SER A 65 10.35 -17.35 5.55
N ASP A 66 10.54 -17.77 6.81
CA ASP A 66 9.90 -18.96 7.38
C ASP A 66 8.38 -18.80 7.63
N ALA A 67 7.83 -17.60 7.41
CA ALA A 67 6.40 -17.30 7.58
C ALA A 67 5.71 -17.11 6.22
N PRO A 68 4.50 -17.66 6.02
CA PRO A 68 3.72 -17.46 4.79
C PRO A 68 3.21 -16.02 4.74
N LEU A 69 4.01 -15.12 4.14
CA LEU A 69 3.66 -13.70 3.97
C LEU A 69 2.36 -13.50 3.18
N THR A 70 1.93 -14.49 2.41
CA THR A 70 0.64 -14.55 1.72
C THR A 70 -0.56 -14.45 2.69
N GLU A 71 -0.45 -15.00 3.91
CA GLU A 71 -1.51 -14.89 4.93
C GLU A 71 -1.70 -13.47 5.44
N ARG A 72 -0.70 -12.61 5.22
CA ARG A 72 -0.77 -11.19 5.60
C ARG A 72 -1.43 -10.33 4.54
N CYS A 73 -1.75 -10.85 3.36
CA CYS A 73 -2.43 -10.08 2.33
C CYS A 73 -3.81 -9.59 2.81
N GLY A 74 -4.02 -8.28 2.76
CA GLY A 74 -5.33 -7.67 3.00
C GLY A 74 -6.30 -7.94 1.86
N ARG A 75 -7.56 -7.55 2.05
CA ARG A 75 -8.61 -7.71 1.03
C ARG A 75 -8.56 -6.62 -0.01
N ARG A 76 -8.30 -5.38 0.40
CA ARG A 76 -8.34 -4.21 -0.46
C ARG A 76 -7.00 -3.91 -1.11
N SER A 77 -7.10 -3.30 -2.28
CA SER A 77 -6.01 -2.89 -3.15
C SER A 77 -5.95 -1.37 -3.30
N LEU A 78 -4.88 -0.92 -3.93
CA LEU A 78 -4.70 0.44 -4.46
C LEU A 78 -5.93 0.91 -5.26
N HIS A 79 -6.51 0.03 -6.08
CA HIS A 79 -7.65 0.39 -6.93
C HIS A 79 -8.91 0.62 -6.09
N ASP A 80 -9.11 -0.19 -5.04
CA ASP A 80 -10.22 0.01 -4.11
C ASP A 80 -10.10 1.35 -3.38
N MET A 81 -8.88 1.72 -2.95
CA MET A 81 -8.61 3.03 -2.32
C MET A 81 -8.88 4.18 -3.29
N ILE A 82 -8.43 4.06 -4.54
CA ILE A 82 -8.71 5.08 -5.57
C ILE A 82 -10.22 5.25 -5.76
N GLN A 83 -10.94 4.15 -5.94
CA GLN A 83 -12.39 4.19 -6.19
C GLN A 83 -13.16 4.75 -5.00
N MET A 84 -12.73 4.44 -3.77
CA MET A 84 -13.34 4.89 -2.52
C MET A 84 -13.29 6.41 -2.32
N TYR A 85 -12.14 7.03 -2.60
CA TYR A 85 -11.96 8.48 -2.40
C TYR A 85 -12.06 9.29 -3.69
N GLN A 86 -12.42 8.67 -4.81
CA GLN A 86 -12.58 9.39 -6.07
C GLN A 86 -13.70 10.42 -5.96
N GLY A 87 -13.35 11.71 -6.14
CA GLY A 87 -14.31 12.81 -6.05
C GLY A 87 -14.53 13.33 -4.62
N GLU A 88 -13.97 12.66 -3.61
CA GLU A 88 -13.99 13.13 -2.24
C GLU A 88 -12.95 14.23 -1.99
N PRO A 89 -13.19 15.15 -1.03
CA PRO A 89 -12.17 16.10 -0.60
C PRO A 89 -10.94 15.40 -0.01
N ALA A 90 -9.75 15.93 -0.28
CA ALA A 90 -8.50 15.43 0.32
C ALA A 90 -8.53 15.40 1.87
N LEU A 91 -9.33 16.29 2.48
CA LEU A 91 -9.54 16.32 3.93
C LEU A 91 -10.15 15.02 4.47
N THR A 92 -11.02 14.36 3.70
CA THR A 92 -11.65 13.09 4.08
C THR A 92 -10.58 12.02 4.34
N LEU A 93 -9.69 11.78 3.37
CA LEU A 93 -8.59 10.84 3.53
C LEU A 93 -7.65 11.23 4.68
N TYR A 94 -7.33 12.52 4.83
CA TYR A 94 -6.49 12.98 5.94
C TYR A 94 -7.07 12.64 7.32
N GLN A 95 -8.38 12.86 7.50
CA GLN A 95 -9.05 12.57 8.76
C GLN A 95 -9.04 11.08 9.09
N GLU A 96 -9.21 10.21 8.10
CA GLU A 96 -9.15 8.76 8.33
C GLU A 96 -7.74 8.27 8.67
N LEU A 97 -6.71 8.84 8.01
CA LEU A 97 -5.32 8.50 8.30
C LEU A 97 -4.89 8.83 9.74
N LEU A 98 -5.56 9.78 10.42
CA LEU A 98 -5.32 10.06 11.84
C LEU A 98 -5.76 8.92 12.77
N HIS A 99 -6.61 8.02 12.27
CA HIS A 99 -7.21 6.92 13.04
C HIS A 99 -6.64 5.55 12.68
N VAL A 100 -5.75 5.47 11.68
CA VAL A 100 -5.06 4.22 11.34
C VAL A 100 -4.10 3.87 12.49
N ALA A 101 -4.33 2.71 13.11
CA ALA A 101 -3.43 2.19 14.13
C ALA A 101 -2.03 1.92 13.53
N GLY A 102 -0.98 2.05 14.36
CA GLY A 102 0.38 1.76 13.93
C GLY A 102 0.56 0.31 13.45
N PRO A 103 1.59 0.03 12.63
CA PRO A 103 1.85 -1.31 12.11
C PRO A 103 2.13 -2.35 13.21
N PRO A 104 1.90 -3.66 12.95
CA PRO A 104 1.48 -4.24 11.67
C PRO A 104 -0.05 -4.31 11.52
N VAL A 105 -0.61 -3.57 10.56
CA VAL A 105 -2.02 -3.67 10.13
C VAL A 105 -2.11 -3.57 8.61
N GLN A 106 -3.13 -4.18 8.01
CA GLN A 106 -3.52 -3.91 6.63
C GLN A 106 -4.23 -2.56 6.59
N VAL A 107 -3.48 -1.49 6.32
CA VAL A 107 -3.95 -0.09 6.34
C VAL A 107 -5.15 0.11 5.42
N PHE A 108 -5.12 -0.45 4.19
CA PHE A 108 -6.25 -0.31 3.25
C PHE A 108 -7.54 -0.94 3.78
N ASP A 109 -7.43 -2.02 4.56
CA ASP A 109 -8.57 -2.69 5.19
C ASP A 109 -9.09 -1.94 6.43
N ALA A 110 -8.30 -1.02 7.00
CA ALA A 110 -8.68 -0.22 8.15
C ALA A 110 -9.45 1.07 7.80
N LEU A 111 -9.38 1.53 6.54
CA LEU A 111 -10.02 2.75 6.02
C LEU A 111 -11.49 2.53 5.59
N ARG A 112 -12.25 3.58 5.29
CA ARG A 112 -13.71 3.49 5.08
C ARG A 112 -14.25 4.09 3.78
#